data_AF-A0A2E8VN77-F1
#
_entry.id   AF-A0A2E8VN77-F1
#
_cell.length_a   1.000
_cell.length_b   1.000
_cell.length_c   1.000
_cell.angle_alpha   90.00
_cell.angle_beta   90.00
_cell.angle_gamma   90.00
#
_symmetry.space_group_name_H-M   'P 1'
#
loop_
_entity.id
_entity.type
_entity.pdbx_description
1 polymer ?
#
loop_
_entity_poly.entity_id
_entity_poly.type
_entity_poly.pdbx_seq_one_letter_code
_entity_poly.pdbx_strand_id
1 'polypeptide(L)'
;MMELEQMTELWQRDEAAGRYVIDDSKIGEIVHADAREFDGLVRRRDWLELTLGALLGVFFVVAALFVMPVDVGAPWWFHWDYVALGLGCLFVSAIFVRHRLRAREHAPRADDSVFIALERNRDALRMQIDLCRSIGIWYVAPFALPLLAVVLKSFSGDTQMLYGAFCLGVCAARE
;
A
#
# COMPACT_ATOMS: atom_id res chain seq x y z
N MET A 1 5.61 24.87 33.99
CA MET A 1 6.69 24.01 33.47
C MET A 1 7.19 23.20 34.64
N MET A 2 7.05 21.89 34.59
CA MET A 2 7.49 20.99 35.67
C MET A 2 9.00 20.83 35.56
N GLU A 3 9.72 20.99 36.67
CA GLU A 3 11.19 20.90 36.70
C GLU A 3 11.64 19.46 36.45
N LEU A 4 12.73 19.31 35.70
CA LEU A 4 13.30 18.02 35.31
C LEU A 4 13.61 17.14 36.54
N GLU A 5 13.98 17.77 37.67
CA GLU A 5 14.19 17.11 38.96
C GLU A 5 12.93 16.42 39.50
N GLN A 6 11.77 17.05 39.39
CA GLN A 6 10.49 16.44 39.81
C GLN A 6 10.10 15.26 38.93
N MET A 7 10.40 15.31 37.63
CA MET A 7 10.20 14.15 36.74
C MET A 7 11.13 12.99 37.08
N THR A 8 12.37 13.29 37.48
CA THR A 8 13.36 12.26 37.82
C THR A 8 13.02 11.61 39.16
N GLU A 9 12.56 12.41 40.12
CA GLU A 9 12.12 11.95 41.44
C GLU A 9 10.83 11.11 41.35
N LEU A 10 9.87 11.49 40.49
CA LEU A 10 8.68 10.69 40.21
C LEU A 10 9.03 9.35 39.54
N TRP A 11 9.97 9.35 38.60
CA TRP A 11 10.39 8.14 37.89
C TRP A 11 11.10 7.15 38.82
N GLN A 12 11.98 7.64 39.70
CA GLN A 12 12.66 6.80 40.70
C GLN A 12 11.72 6.29 41.81
N ARG A 13 10.65 7.05 42.14
CA ARG A 13 9.64 6.61 43.09
C ARG A 13 8.80 5.45 42.56
N ASP A 14 8.57 5.42 41.25
CA ASP A 14 7.81 4.36 40.57
C ASP A 14 8.65 3.09 40.37
N GLU A 15 9.96 3.21 40.11
CA GLU A 15 10.88 2.05 40.04
C GLU A 15 11.02 1.30 41.38
N ALA A 16 10.79 1.97 42.52
CA ALA A 16 10.82 1.35 43.85
C ALA A 16 9.48 0.69 44.26
N ALA A 17 8.37 1.01 43.59
CA ALA A 17 7.02 0.60 43.99
C ALA A 17 6.56 -0.77 43.47
N GLY A 18 7.34 -1.43 42.63
CA GLY A 18 7.02 -2.79 42.25
C GLY A 18 8.01 -3.32 41.24
N ARG A 19 8.69 -4.42 41.59
CA ARG A 19 8.96 -5.43 40.59
C ARG A 19 7.60 -5.87 40.07
N TYR A 20 7.11 -5.19 39.05
CA TYR A 20 6.15 -5.80 38.14
C TYR A 20 6.86 -7.06 37.67
N VAL A 21 6.46 -8.21 38.22
CA VAL A 21 6.72 -9.50 37.58
C VAL A 21 5.90 -9.40 36.31
N ILE A 22 6.52 -8.79 35.31
CA ILE A 22 6.02 -8.75 33.97
C ILE A 22 5.95 -10.22 33.59
N ASP A 23 4.73 -10.73 33.60
CA ASP A 23 4.44 -12.09 33.19
C ASP A 23 4.71 -12.12 31.69
N ASP A 24 5.92 -12.57 31.31
CA ASP A 24 6.38 -12.63 29.92
C ASP A 24 5.37 -13.36 29.02
N SER A 25 4.59 -14.29 29.61
CA SER A 25 3.49 -14.98 28.93
C SER A 25 2.34 -14.04 28.54
N LYS A 26 1.94 -13.13 29.43
CA LYS A 26 0.87 -12.14 29.17
C LYS A 26 1.31 -11.06 28.20
N ILE A 27 2.56 -10.60 28.29
CA ILE A 27 3.10 -9.68 27.29
C ILE A 27 3.14 -10.34 25.91
N GLY A 28 3.61 -11.59 25.83
CA GLY A 28 3.58 -12.36 24.61
C GLY A 28 2.17 -12.47 24.02
N GLU A 29 1.17 -12.77 24.85
CA GLU A 29 -0.21 -12.93 24.41
C GLU A 29 -0.81 -11.62 23.85
N ILE A 30 -0.59 -10.48 24.52
CA ILE A 30 -1.03 -9.16 24.06
C ILE A 30 -0.32 -8.79 22.75
N VAL A 31 1.01 -8.94 22.69
CA VAL A 31 1.78 -8.65 21.47
C VAL A 31 1.33 -9.52 20.29
N HIS A 32 1.02 -10.80 20.54
CA HIS A 32 0.49 -11.71 19.51
C HIS A 32 -0.95 -11.39 19.10
N ALA A 33 -1.78 -10.86 20.00
CA ALA A 33 -3.13 -10.41 19.66
C ALA A 33 -3.07 -9.17 18.76
N ASP A 34 -2.32 -8.14 19.17
CA ASP A 34 -2.14 -6.90 18.40
C ASP A 34 -1.48 -7.16 17.04
N ALA A 35 -0.46 -8.03 17.00
CA ALA A 35 0.19 -8.41 15.75
C ALA A 35 -0.78 -9.10 14.77
N ARG A 36 -1.70 -9.94 15.27
CA ARG A 36 -2.70 -10.61 14.42
C ARG A 36 -3.74 -9.65 13.87
N GLU A 37 -4.18 -8.69 14.68
CA GLU A 37 -5.12 -7.67 14.23
C GLU A 37 -4.49 -6.78 13.14
N PHE A 38 -3.26 -6.32 13.38
CA PHE A 38 -2.50 -5.53 12.42
C PHE A 38 -2.26 -6.30 11.10
N ASP A 39 -1.90 -7.58 11.18
CA ASP A 39 -1.77 -8.47 10.02
C ASP A 39 -3.07 -8.58 9.22
N GLY A 40 -4.21 -8.63 9.91
CA GLY A 40 -5.54 -8.65 9.27
C GLY A 40 -5.82 -7.38 8.46
N LEU A 41 -5.52 -6.22 9.03
CA LEU A 41 -5.70 -4.92 8.37
C LEU A 41 -4.78 -4.78 7.15
N VAL A 42 -3.49 -5.13 7.30
CA VAL A 42 -2.52 -5.12 6.20
C VAL A 42 -2.96 -6.06 5.08
N ARG A 43 -3.40 -7.28 5.41
CA ARG A 43 -3.90 -8.23 4.42
C ARG A 43 -5.10 -7.71 3.66
N ARG A 44 -6.04 -7.04 4.33
CA ARG A 44 -7.23 -6.48 3.69
C ARG A 44 -6.84 -5.35 2.71
N ARG A 45 -5.97 -4.43 3.14
CA ARG A 45 -5.46 -3.35 2.28
C ARG A 45 -4.75 -3.93 1.05
N ASP A 46 -3.80 -4.83 1.27
CA ASP A 46 -3.02 -5.43 0.19
C ASP A 46 -3.92 -6.19 -0.80
N TRP A 47 -4.97 -6.87 -0.30
CA TRP A 47 -5.96 -7.52 -1.16
C TRP A 47 -6.71 -6.52 -2.02
N LEU A 48 -7.22 -5.44 -1.43
CA LEU A 48 -7.95 -4.41 -2.16
C LEU A 48 -7.07 -3.78 -3.24
N GLU A 49 -5.84 -3.40 -2.90
CA GLU A 49 -4.87 -2.81 -3.84
C GLU A 49 -4.53 -3.77 -4.99
N LEU A 50 -4.34 -5.06 -4.69
CA LEU A 50 -4.10 -6.07 -5.72
C LEU A 50 -5.31 -6.25 -6.65
N THR A 51 -6.52 -6.37 -6.09
CA THR A 51 -7.74 -6.52 -6.90
C THR A 51 -8.04 -5.30 -7.74
N LEU A 52 -7.97 -4.11 -7.15
CA LEU A 52 -8.24 -2.85 -7.86
C LEU A 52 -7.17 -2.60 -8.92
N GLY A 53 -5.91 -2.80 -8.61
CA GLY A 53 -4.82 -2.65 -9.56
C GLY A 53 -4.89 -3.64 -10.73
N ALA A 54 -5.26 -4.90 -10.47
CA ALA A 54 -5.46 -5.89 -11.53
C ALA A 54 -6.68 -5.56 -12.40
N LEU A 55 -7.82 -5.22 -11.79
CA LEU A 55 -9.05 -4.88 -12.51
C LEU A 55 -8.88 -3.62 -13.36
N LEU A 56 -8.31 -2.55 -12.79
CA LEU A 56 -8.02 -1.31 -13.53
C LEU A 56 -6.98 -1.54 -14.63
N GLY A 57 -5.95 -2.33 -14.34
CA GLY A 57 -4.92 -2.70 -15.31
C GLY A 57 -5.52 -3.38 -16.55
N VAL A 58 -6.33 -4.43 -16.32
CA VAL A 58 -7.04 -5.14 -17.40
C VAL A 58 -8.02 -4.21 -18.11
N PHE A 59 -8.80 -3.43 -17.38
CA PHE A 59 -9.76 -2.49 -17.94
C PHE A 59 -9.11 -1.52 -18.92
N PHE A 60 -8.03 -0.85 -18.53
CA PHE A 60 -7.37 0.14 -19.38
C PHE A 60 -6.71 -0.48 -20.61
N VAL A 61 -6.10 -1.66 -20.48
CA VAL A 61 -5.51 -2.39 -21.61
C VAL A 61 -6.59 -2.83 -22.60
N VAL A 62 -7.69 -3.39 -22.11
CA VAL A 62 -8.81 -3.83 -22.97
C VAL A 62 -9.47 -2.63 -23.65
N ALA A 63 -9.68 -1.54 -22.91
CA ALA A 63 -10.22 -0.31 -23.47
C ALA A 63 -9.34 0.22 -24.61
N ALA A 64 -8.01 0.27 -24.41
CA ALA A 64 -7.08 0.77 -25.41
C ALA A 64 -7.00 -0.07 -26.68
N LEU A 65 -7.07 -1.41 -26.54
CA LEU A 65 -6.85 -2.35 -27.65
C LEU A 65 -8.12 -2.67 -28.43
N PHE A 66 -9.28 -2.66 -27.77
CA PHE A 66 -10.53 -3.15 -28.37
C PHE A 66 -11.65 -2.12 -28.42
N VAL A 67 -11.78 -1.27 -27.41
CA VAL A 67 -12.90 -0.32 -27.33
C VAL A 67 -12.59 0.94 -28.12
N MET A 68 -11.47 1.60 -27.80
CA MET A 68 -11.09 2.86 -28.45
C MET A 68 -10.93 2.75 -29.96
N PRO A 69 -10.27 1.72 -30.50
CA PRO A 69 -10.06 1.67 -31.95
C PRO A 69 -11.36 1.47 -32.73
N VAL A 70 -12.34 0.79 -32.12
CA VAL A 70 -13.66 0.54 -32.70
C VAL A 70 -14.54 1.78 -32.59
N ASP A 71 -14.56 2.43 -31.43
CA ASP A 71 -15.47 3.57 -31.16
C ASP A 71 -14.96 4.89 -31.71
N VAL A 72 -13.64 5.13 -31.67
CA VAL A 72 -13.00 6.38 -32.08
C VAL A 72 -12.47 6.31 -33.52
N GLY A 73 -12.36 5.10 -34.09
CA GLY A 73 -11.83 4.89 -35.44
C GLY A 73 -10.33 5.19 -35.58
N ALA A 74 -9.63 5.41 -34.45
CA ALA A 74 -8.20 5.63 -34.42
C ALA A 74 -7.45 4.30 -34.19
N PRO A 75 -6.25 4.12 -34.75
CA PRO A 75 -5.50 2.89 -34.52
C PRO A 75 -5.09 2.71 -33.05
N TRP A 76 -4.91 1.47 -32.62
CA TRP A 76 -4.54 1.14 -31.23
C TRP A 76 -3.28 1.89 -30.72
N TRP A 77 -2.31 2.19 -31.60
CA TRP A 77 -1.11 2.95 -31.24
C TRP A 77 -1.39 4.42 -30.86
N PHE A 78 -2.53 4.96 -31.26
CA PHE A 78 -2.99 6.29 -30.84
C PHE A 78 -3.44 6.30 -29.37
N HIS A 79 -3.72 5.14 -28.78
CA HIS A 79 -4.21 4.96 -27.40
C HIS A 79 -3.14 4.39 -26.46
N TRP A 80 -1.86 4.64 -26.76
CA TRP A 80 -0.71 4.18 -25.96
C TRP A 80 -0.76 4.65 -24.49
N ASP A 81 -1.40 5.77 -24.23
CA ASP A 81 -1.61 6.38 -22.91
C ASP A 81 -2.48 5.48 -22.01
N TYR A 82 -3.56 4.93 -22.55
CA TYR A 82 -4.39 3.96 -21.83
C TYR A 82 -3.65 2.64 -21.57
N VAL A 83 -2.87 2.16 -22.54
CA VAL A 83 -1.99 0.99 -22.33
C VAL A 83 -0.98 1.27 -21.21
N ALA A 84 -0.36 2.45 -21.21
CA ALA A 84 0.61 2.85 -20.20
C ALA A 84 -0.01 3.01 -18.80
N LEU A 85 -1.24 3.54 -18.70
CA LEU A 85 -2.01 3.54 -17.45
C LEU A 85 -2.25 2.11 -16.94
N GLY A 86 -2.70 1.21 -17.82
CA GLY A 86 -2.94 -0.18 -17.48
C GLY A 86 -1.67 -0.89 -17.00
N LEU A 87 -0.55 -0.69 -17.69
CA LEU A 87 0.75 -1.20 -17.27
C LEU A 87 1.21 -0.61 -15.94
N GLY A 88 0.92 0.67 -15.67
CA GLY A 88 1.15 1.31 -14.36
C GLY A 88 0.40 0.61 -13.23
N CYS A 89 -0.89 0.30 -13.43
CA CYS A 89 -1.72 -0.41 -12.43
C CYS A 89 -1.17 -1.82 -12.17
N LEU A 90 -0.77 -2.54 -13.22
CA LEU A 90 -0.16 -3.86 -13.10
C LEU A 90 1.22 -3.80 -12.43
N PHE A 91 2.01 -2.77 -12.70
CA PHE A 91 3.31 -2.56 -12.07
C PHE A 91 3.18 -2.35 -10.56
N VAL A 92 2.26 -1.47 -10.13
CA VAL A 92 1.93 -1.26 -8.71
C VAL A 92 1.51 -2.57 -8.06
N SER A 93 0.60 -3.32 -8.70
CA SER A 93 0.15 -4.63 -8.24
C SER A 93 1.31 -5.63 -8.09
N ALA A 94 2.23 -5.66 -9.06
CA ALA A 94 3.40 -6.53 -9.05
C ALA A 94 4.38 -6.19 -7.91
N ILE A 95 4.55 -4.91 -7.58
CA ILE A 95 5.34 -4.47 -6.42
C ILE A 95 4.74 -5.05 -5.14
N PHE A 96 3.42 -4.94 -4.94
CA PHE A 96 2.76 -5.50 -3.76
C PHE A 96 2.94 -7.02 -3.66
N VAL A 97 2.77 -7.75 -4.77
CA VAL A 97 3.02 -9.20 -4.81
C VAL A 97 4.46 -9.52 -4.44
N ARG A 98 5.43 -8.80 -5.02
CA ARG A 98 6.86 -9.00 -4.72
C ARG A 98 7.17 -8.73 -3.25
N HIS A 99 6.62 -7.67 -2.66
CA HIS A 99 6.78 -7.38 -1.24
C HIS A 99 6.17 -8.47 -0.37
N ARG A 100 5.01 -9.00 -0.73
CA ARG A 100 4.38 -10.11 -0.02
C ARG A 100 5.21 -11.39 -0.06
N LEU A 101 5.79 -11.71 -1.22
CA LEU A 101 6.67 -12.87 -1.35
C LEU A 101 7.91 -12.71 -0.46
N ARG A 102 8.52 -11.52 -0.43
CA ARG A 102 9.64 -11.22 0.47
C ARG A 102 9.25 -11.25 1.94
N ALA A 103 8.09 -10.72 2.31
CA ALA A 103 7.60 -10.73 3.69
C ALA A 103 7.37 -12.16 4.19
N ARG A 104 6.92 -13.08 3.32
CA ARG A 104 6.79 -14.51 3.66
C ARG A 104 8.12 -15.18 3.98
N GLU A 105 9.20 -14.79 3.30
CA GLU A 105 10.54 -15.32 3.59
C GLU A 105 11.04 -14.91 4.98
N HIS A 106 10.58 -13.76 5.49
CA HIS A 106 11.02 -13.17 6.76
C HIS A 106 10.02 -13.39 7.91
N ALA A 107 8.96 -14.18 7.69
CA ALA A 107 7.98 -14.46 8.74
C ALA A 107 8.62 -15.26 9.90
N PRO A 108 8.24 -14.98 11.16
CA PRO A 108 8.68 -15.76 12.30
C PRO A 108 8.19 -17.21 12.19
N ARG A 109 9.08 -18.17 12.48
CA ARG A 109 8.79 -19.60 12.54
C ARG A 109 8.42 -19.98 13.97
N ALA A 110 7.62 -21.03 14.13
CA ALA A 110 7.15 -21.49 15.44
C ALA A 110 8.30 -21.87 16.39
N ASP A 111 9.46 -22.24 15.84
CA ASP A 111 10.63 -22.69 16.60
C ASP A 111 11.65 -21.58 16.87
N ASP A 112 11.40 -20.34 16.41
CA ASP A 112 12.31 -19.23 16.64
C ASP A 112 12.29 -18.78 18.11
N SER A 113 13.46 -18.39 18.64
CA SER A 113 13.51 -17.78 19.97
C SER A 113 12.76 -16.44 19.98
N VAL A 114 12.22 -16.05 21.15
CA VAL A 114 11.49 -14.78 21.33
C VAL A 114 12.28 -13.58 20.81
N PHE A 115 13.60 -13.57 21.03
CA PHE A 115 14.50 -12.53 20.53
C PHE A 115 14.55 -12.49 18.99
N ILE A 116 14.66 -13.65 18.34
CA ILE A 116 14.68 -13.74 16.87
C ILE A 116 13.33 -13.30 16.28
N ALA A 117 12.22 -13.67 16.92
CA ALA A 117 10.88 -13.26 16.50
C ALA A 117 10.71 -11.73 16.59
N LEU A 118 11.17 -11.10 17.68
CA LEU A 118 11.17 -9.65 17.86
C LEU A 118 12.03 -8.93 16.82
N GLU A 119 13.23 -9.44 16.55
CA GLU A 119 14.12 -8.85 15.54
C GLU A 119 13.51 -8.90 14.14
N ARG A 120 12.93 -10.04 13.74
CA ARG A 120 12.22 -10.16 12.45
C ARG A 120 11.01 -9.23 12.36
N ASN A 121 10.23 -9.09 13.43
CA ASN A 121 9.11 -8.16 13.47
C ASN A 121 9.56 -6.70 13.33
N ARG A 122 10.64 -6.30 14.02
CA ARG A 122 11.24 -4.96 13.89
C ARG A 122 11.68 -4.70 12.45
N ASP A 123 12.32 -5.66 11.81
CA ASP A 123 12.82 -5.51 10.44
C ASP A 123 11.67 -5.49 9.41
N ALA A 124 10.61 -6.27 9.63
CA ALA A 124 9.39 -6.20 8.83
C ALA A 124 8.70 -4.83 8.93
N LEU A 125 8.61 -4.26 10.14
CA LEU A 125 8.06 -2.92 10.36
C LEU A 125 8.91 -1.83 9.69
N ARG A 126 10.23 -1.92 9.78
CA ARG A 126 11.14 -0.99 9.08
C ARG A 126 10.92 -1.05 7.56
N MET A 127 10.82 -2.25 6.99
CA MET A 127 10.52 -2.41 5.56
C MET A 127 9.18 -1.76 5.19
N GLN A 128 8.14 -1.90 6.01
CA GLN A 128 6.84 -1.25 5.76
C GLN A 128 6.93 0.28 5.85
N ILE A 129 7.68 0.82 6.81
CA ILE A 129 7.90 2.28 6.93
C ILE A 129 8.61 2.82 5.70
N ASP A 130 9.66 2.15 5.23
CA ASP A 130 10.39 2.55 4.03
C ASP A 130 9.51 2.50 2.77
N LEU A 131 8.62 1.50 2.69
CA LEU A 131 7.64 1.41 1.62
C LEU A 131 6.66 2.59 1.64
N CYS A 132 6.12 2.91 2.82
CA CYS A 132 5.21 4.03 3.02
C CYS A 132 5.89 5.37 2.74
N ARG A 133 7.18 5.51 3.09
CA ARG A 133 7.96 6.72 2.81
C ARG A 133 8.16 6.95 1.31
N SER A 134 8.24 5.89 0.54
CA SER A 134 8.42 5.94 -0.91
C SER A 134 7.11 5.85 -1.71
N ILE A 135 5.95 5.70 -1.05
CA ILE A 135 4.65 5.44 -1.69
C ILE A 135 4.32 6.46 -2.76
N GLY A 136 4.56 7.75 -2.50
CA GLY A 136 4.30 8.81 -3.48
C GLY A 136 5.08 8.60 -4.78
N ILE A 137 6.34 8.13 -4.71
CA ILE A 137 7.18 7.97 -5.90
C ILE A 137 6.75 6.74 -6.70
N TRP A 138 6.71 5.56 -6.10
CA TRP A 138 6.44 4.33 -6.86
C TRP A 138 4.95 4.15 -7.20
N TYR A 139 4.06 4.83 -6.48
CA TYR A 139 2.62 4.83 -6.79
C TYR A 139 2.26 5.89 -7.83
N VAL A 140 2.81 7.12 -7.77
CA VAL A 140 2.41 8.20 -8.71
C VAL A 140 3.24 8.20 -9.99
N ALA A 141 4.54 7.89 -9.92
CA ALA A 141 5.43 7.98 -11.08
C ALA A 141 4.97 7.15 -12.31
N PRO A 142 4.44 5.92 -12.16
CA PRO A 142 3.95 5.15 -13.31
C PRO A 142 2.76 5.79 -14.03
N PHE A 143 1.99 6.65 -13.33
CA PHE A 143 0.79 7.28 -13.87
C PHE A 143 1.01 8.72 -14.32
N ALA A 144 2.08 9.39 -13.87
CA ALA A 144 2.29 10.81 -14.14
C ALA A 144 2.31 11.15 -15.65
N LEU A 145 3.12 10.43 -16.43
CA LEU A 145 3.22 10.67 -17.88
C LEU A 145 1.95 10.27 -18.65
N PRO A 146 1.35 9.08 -18.42
CA PRO A 146 0.11 8.72 -19.08
C PRO A 146 -1.07 9.62 -18.72
N LEU A 147 -1.20 10.02 -17.46
CA LEU A 147 -2.25 10.97 -17.03
C LEU A 147 -2.08 12.32 -17.72
N LEU A 148 -0.84 12.84 -17.79
CA LEU A 148 -0.57 14.08 -18.50
C LEU A 148 -0.95 13.97 -19.99
N ALA A 149 -0.64 12.85 -20.63
CA ALA A 149 -1.00 12.60 -22.03
C ALA A 149 -2.52 12.58 -22.23
N VAL A 150 -3.27 11.90 -21.35
CA VAL A 150 -4.75 11.87 -21.40
C VAL A 150 -5.34 13.26 -21.21
N VAL A 151 -4.82 14.03 -20.24
CA VAL A 151 -5.27 15.40 -19.97
C VAL A 151 -5.01 16.30 -21.18
N LEU A 152 -3.81 16.25 -21.78
CA LEU A 152 -3.47 17.03 -22.97
C LEU A 152 -4.35 16.67 -24.17
N LYS A 153 -4.66 15.38 -24.38
CA LYS A 153 -5.61 14.92 -25.42
C LYS A 153 -7.06 15.31 -25.13
N SER A 154 -7.44 15.48 -23.86
CA SER A 154 -8.79 15.92 -23.50
C SER A 154 -9.03 17.37 -23.87
N PHE A 155 -7.98 18.21 -23.83
CA PHE A 155 -8.03 19.58 -24.35
C PHE A 155 -8.15 19.66 -25.88
N SER A 156 -7.78 18.60 -26.62
CA SER A 156 -7.94 18.54 -28.07
C SER A 156 -9.32 18.04 -28.53
N GLY A 157 -10.25 17.74 -27.63
CA GLY A 157 -11.68 17.51 -27.92
C GLY A 157 -12.15 16.06 -27.99
N ASP A 158 -11.28 15.09 -28.29
CA ASP A 158 -11.70 13.73 -28.65
C ASP A 158 -11.95 12.74 -27.48
N THR A 159 -11.64 13.10 -26.22
CA THR A 159 -11.60 12.10 -25.11
C THR A 159 -12.46 12.44 -23.88
N GLN A 160 -13.35 13.42 -23.97
CA GLN A 160 -14.12 13.95 -22.83
C GLN A 160 -15.06 12.92 -22.15
N MET A 161 -15.63 11.97 -22.90
CA MET A 161 -16.58 10.98 -22.34
C MET A 161 -15.93 9.99 -21.37
N LEU A 162 -14.68 9.60 -21.61
CA LEU A 162 -13.98 8.59 -20.81
C LEU A 162 -13.35 9.18 -19.55
N TYR A 163 -12.89 10.44 -19.63
CA TYR A 163 -12.50 11.18 -18.45
C TYR A 163 -13.70 11.34 -17.50
N GLY A 164 -14.88 11.62 -18.04
CA GLY A 164 -16.14 11.63 -17.29
C GLY A 164 -16.45 10.29 -16.62
N ALA A 165 -16.34 9.17 -17.35
CA ALA A 165 -16.58 7.83 -16.81
C ALA A 165 -15.55 7.42 -15.73
N PHE A 166 -14.27 7.76 -15.92
CA PHE A 166 -13.22 7.51 -14.93
C PHE A 166 -13.43 8.34 -13.65
N CYS A 167 -13.71 9.64 -13.79
CA CYS A 167 -14.02 10.49 -12.63
C CYS A 167 -15.26 10.00 -11.88
N LEU A 168 -16.32 9.58 -12.59
CA LEU A 168 -17.51 8.99 -11.97
C LEU A 168 -17.21 7.67 -11.25
N GLY A 169 -16.37 6.80 -11.84
CA GLY A 169 -15.95 5.55 -11.20
C GLY A 169 -15.10 5.76 -9.94
N VAL A 170 -14.18 6.74 -9.96
CA VAL A 170 -13.37 7.10 -8.79
C VAL A 170 -14.21 7.75 -7.69
N CYS A 171 -15.22 8.55 -8.04
CA CYS A 171 -16.18 9.10 -7.08
C CYS A 171 -17.07 8.00 -6.46
N ALA A 172 -17.56 7.07 -7.26
CA ALA A 172 -18.42 5.97 -6.79
C ALA A 172 -17.68 4.93 -5.93
N ALA A 173 -16.37 4.77 -6.10
CA ALA A 173 -15.55 3.88 -5.29
C ALA A 173 -15.16 4.45 -3.91
N ARG A 174 -15.54 5.72 -3.63
CA ARG A 174 -15.16 6.45 -2.42
C ARG A 174 -16.31 6.61 -1.40
N GLU A 175 -17.51 6.14 -1.76
CA GLU A 175 -18.68 5.97 -0.87
C GLU A 175 -18.75 4.52 -0.35
#